data_AF-A0A936IC01-F1
#
_entry.id   AF-A0A936IC01-F1
#
_cell.length_a   1.000
_cell.length_b   1.000
_cell.length_c   1.000
_cell.angle_alpha   90.00
_cell.angle_beta   90.00
_cell.angle_gamma   90.00
#
_symmetry.space_group_name_H-M   'P 1'
#
loop_
_entity.id
_entity.type
_entity.pdbx_description
1 polymer ?
#
loop_
_entity_poly.entity_id
_entity_poly.type
_entity_poly.pdbx_seq_one_letter_code
_entity_poly.pdbx_strand_id
1 'polypeptide(L)'
;MYESRQLKTALKVSIFFLLVTAILHSLSFIGKPEAKNDQEKQLIELTSNYQMDLGGGIQRTYFEIFTALSSCLTLICLFGGFLLWYFLKNAIEIRLLKGILQIYLIVFGTMFIIMACFTFWPPIICSACIFASLIWSRLAAS
;
A
#
# COMPACT_ATOMS: atom_id res chain seq x y z
N MET A 1 -24.29 11.16 12.25
CA MET A 1 -23.93 9.94 13.00
C MET A 1 -24.01 8.75 12.04
N TYR A 2 -22.96 7.95 11.86
CA TYR A 2 -22.99 6.79 10.94
C TYR A 2 -23.83 5.66 11.51
N GLU A 3 -25.10 5.58 11.12
CA GLU A 3 -26.03 4.60 11.67
C GLU A 3 -26.14 3.32 10.84
N SER A 4 -25.71 3.31 9.58
CA SER A 4 -25.85 2.10 8.76
C SER A 4 -24.86 1.01 9.19
N ARG A 5 -25.41 -0.16 9.57
CA ARG A 5 -24.62 -1.37 9.86
C ARG A 5 -23.74 -1.74 8.67
N GLN A 6 -24.23 -1.50 7.45
CA GLN A 6 -23.52 -1.78 6.21
C GLN A 6 -22.24 -0.95 6.07
N LEU A 7 -22.28 0.35 6.34
CA LEU A 7 -21.09 1.21 6.26
C LEU A 7 -20.04 0.81 7.29
N LYS A 8 -20.45 0.52 8.52
CA LYS A 8 -19.52 0.05 9.56
C LYS A 8 -18.82 -1.24 9.14
N THR A 9 -19.54 -2.17 8.51
CA THR A 9 -18.96 -3.40 7.96
C THR A 9 -18.00 -3.11 6.81
N ALA A 10 -18.40 -2.28 5.84
CA ALA A 10 -17.56 -1.93 4.70
C ALA A 10 -16.23 -1.25 5.12
N LEU A 11 -16.30 -0.34 6.10
CA LEU A 11 -15.12 0.30 6.67
C LEU A 11 -14.20 -0.72 7.37
N LYS A 12 -14.76 -1.65 8.16
CA LYS A 12 -13.97 -2.72 8.78
C LYS A 12 -13.25 -3.59 7.76
N VAL A 13 -13.91 -3.91 6.65
CA VAL A 13 -13.31 -4.69 5.56
C VAL A 13 -12.18 -3.89 4.88
N SER A 14 -12.38 -2.60 4.66
CA SER A 14 -11.33 -1.73 4.10
C SER A 14 -10.12 -1.62 5.02
N ILE A 15 -10.35 -1.42 6.32
CA ILE A 15 -9.29 -1.42 7.35
C ILE A 15 -8.55 -2.75 7.35
N PHE A 16 -9.27 -3.88 7.31
CA PHE A 16 -8.67 -5.21 7.28
C PHE A 16 -7.73 -5.36 6.08
N PHE A 17 -8.18 -5.06 4.86
CA PHE A 17 -7.33 -5.20 3.68
C PHE A 17 -6.13 -4.25 3.70
N LEU A 18 -6.31 -2.99 4.12
CA LEU A 18 -5.19 -2.04 4.26
C LEU A 18 -4.11 -2.57 5.22
N LEU A 19 -4.51 -3.06 6.40
CA LEU A 19 -3.57 -3.57 7.40
C LEU A 19 -2.95 -4.90 6.99
N VAL A 20 -3.72 -5.83 6.44
CA VAL A 20 -3.20 -7.11 5.95
C VAL A 20 -2.22 -6.90 4.80
N THR A 21 -2.52 -6.02 3.84
CA THR A 21 -1.59 -5.68 2.77
C THR A 21 -0.30 -5.06 3.31
N ALA A 22 -0.39 -4.16 4.30
CA ALA A 22 0.80 -3.60 4.93
C ALA A 22 1.67 -4.67 5.59
N ILE A 23 1.05 -5.61 6.31
CA ILE A 23 1.75 -6.74 6.95
C ILE A 23 2.38 -7.64 5.90
N LEU A 24 1.61 -8.13 4.93
CA LEU A 24 2.11 -9.01 3.88
C LEU A 24 3.25 -8.37 3.09
N HIS A 25 3.12 -7.09 2.75
CA HIS A 25 4.16 -6.36 2.07
C HIS A 25 5.41 -6.20 2.95
N SER A 26 5.25 -5.97 4.26
CA SER A 26 6.40 -5.85 5.17
C SER A 26 7.21 -7.13 5.30
N LEU A 27 6.62 -8.31 5.05
CA LEU A 27 7.35 -9.57 5.04
C LEU A 27 8.42 -9.62 3.93
N SER A 28 8.25 -8.85 2.86
CA SER A 28 9.25 -8.74 1.79
C SER A 28 10.59 -8.15 2.27
N PHE A 29 10.61 -7.46 3.41
CA PHE A 29 11.82 -6.91 4.00
C PHE A 29 12.63 -7.93 4.84
N ILE A 30 12.07 -9.10 5.13
CA ILE A 30 12.65 -10.06 6.10
C ILE A 30 13.56 -11.11 5.41
N GLY A 31 13.61 -11.16 4.07
CA GLY A 31 14.44 -12.10 3.32
C GLY A 31 15.57 -11.41 2.55
N LYS A 32 16.73 -12.06 2.49
CA LYS A 32 17.75 -11.73 1.49
C LYS A 32 17.57 -12.67 0.30
N PRO A 33 17.61 -12.16 -0.95
CA PRO A 33 17.62 -13.05 -2.10
C PRO A 33 18.89 -13.90 -2.08
N GLU A 34 18.73 -15.21 -2.22
CA GLU A 34 19.84 -16.14 -2.40
C GLU A 34 20.06 -16.39 -3.89
N ALA A 35 21.30 -16.18 -4.35
CA ALA A 35 21.67 -16.44 -5.73
C ALA A 35 21.66 -17.95 -6.01
N LYS A 36 21.03 -18.36 -7.11
CA LYS A 36 21.01 -19.75 -7.58
C LYS A 36 22.07 -20.06 -8.64
N ASN A 37 22.71 -19.02 -9.18
CA ASN A 37 23.76 -19.10 -10.20
C ASN A 37 24.64 -17.84 -10.17
N ASP A 38 25.72 -17.85 -10.94
CA ASP A 38 26.69 -16.75 -10.98
C ASP A 38 26.11 -15.46 -11.55
N GLN A 39 25.16 -15.55 -12.49
CA GLN A 39 24.50 -14.38 -13.05
C GLN A 39 23.62 -13.67 -12.01
N GLU A 40 22.84 -14.43 -11.23
CA GLU A 40 22.04 -13.90 -10.13
C GLU A 40 22.92 -13.30 -9.03
N LYS A 41 24.08 -13.92 -8.75
CA LYS A 41 25.06 -13.37 -7.80
C LYS A 41 25.56 -12.01 -8.26
N GLN A 42 25.92 -11.87 -9.54
CA GLN A 42 26.37 -10.60 -10.11
C GLN A 42 25.26 -9.53 -10.05
N LEU A 43 24.02 -9.90 -10.35
CA LEU A 43 22.88 -8.98 -10.27
C LEU A 43 22.64 -8.50 -8.83
N ILE A 44 22.65 -9.42 -7.85
CA ILE A 44 22.49 -9.08 -6.43
C ILE A 44 23.64 -8.17 -5.96
N GLU A 45 24.87 -8.46 -6.36
CA GLU A 45 26.03 -7.64 -6.01
C GLU A 45 25.92 -6.22 -6.56
N LEU A 46 25.57 -6.07 -7.85
CA LEU A 46 25.37 -4.76 -8.47
C LEU A 46 24.23 -4.00 -7.80
N THR A 47 23.06 -4.62 -7.64
CA THR A 47 21.89 -3.94 -7.05
C THR A 47 22.10 -3.55 -5.58
N SER A 48 22.91 -4.31 -4.85
CA SER A 48 23.13 -4.08 -3.42
C SER A 48 24.29 -3.12 -3.14
N ASN A 49 25.31 -3.07 -4.01
CA ASN A 49 26.56 -2.34 -3.73
C ASN A 49 26.85 -1.19 -4.71
N TYR A 50 26.36 -1.26 -5.95
CA TYR A 50 26.58 -0.16 -6.89
C TYR A 50 25.81 1.08 -6.45
N GLN A 51 26.53 2.17 -6.20
CA GLN A 51 25.95 3.44 -5.82
C GLN A 51 25.69 4.29 -7.07
N MET A 52 24.42 4.63 -7.29
CA MET A 52 24.02 5.54 -8.36
C MET A 52 24.20 6.98 -7.89
N ASP A 53 24.77 7.81 -8.75
CA ASP A 53 24.76 9.25 -8.57
C ASP A 53 23.38 9.80 -8.93
N LEU A 54 22.65 10.28 -7.92
CA LEU A 54 21.32 10.87 -8.08
C LEU A 54 21.37 12.39 -8.27
N GLY A 55 22.57 12.96 -8.40
CA GLY A 55 22.82 14.40 -8.46
C GLY A 55 22.98 15.03 -7.08
N GLY A 56 23.55 16.24 -7.04
CA GLY A 56 23.74 17.00 -5.80
C GLY A 56 24.64 16.34 -4.76
N GLY A 57 25.51 15.41 -5.16
CA GLY A 57 26.37 14.64 -4.27
C GLY A 57 25.67 13.50 -3.53
N ILE A 58 24.43 13.17 -3.89
CA ILE A 58 23.67 12.08 -3.27
C ILE A 58 23.99 10.78 -3.99
N GLN A 59 24.52 9.82 -3.23
CA GLN A 59 24.82 8.48 -3.72
C GLN A 59 24.05 7.43 -2.92
N ARG A 60 23.30 6.57 -3.61
CA ARG A 60 22.50 5.48 -3.01
C ARG A 60 22.53 4.25 -3.89
N THR A 61 22.46 3.08 -3.27
CA THR A 61 22.35 1.83 -4.02
C THR A 61 20.93 1.64 -4.55
N TYR A 62 20.79 0.85 -5.60
CA TYR A 62 19.47 0.51 -6.13
C TYR A 62 18.60 -0.15 -5.05
N PHE A 63 19.19 -1.02 -4.24
CA PHE A 63 18.52 -1.65 -3.11
C PHE A 63 17.95 -0.62 -2.12
N GLU A 64 18.74 0.38 -1.70
CA GLU A 64 18.27 1.42 -0.77
C GLU A 64 17.07 2.20 -1.33
N ILE A 65 17.14 2.60 -2.61
CA ILE A 65 16.07 3.35 -3.27
C ILE A 65 14.80 2.49 -3.38
N PHE A 66 14.96 1.24 -3.81
CA PHE A 66 13.85 0.32 -3.95
C PHE A 66 13.21 0.00 -2.60
N THR A 67 14.01 -0.21 -1.55
CA THR A 67 13.53 -0.39 -0.18
C THR A 67 12.76 0.84 0.31
N ALA A 68 13.24 2.06 0.06
CA ALA A 68 12.53 3.27 0.44
C ALA A 68 11.17 3.39 -0.27
N LEU A 69 11.14 3.21 -1.59
CA LEU A 69 9.91 3.24 -2.39
C LEU A 69 8.92 2.15 -1.94
N SER A 70 9.43 0.94 -1.72
CA SER A 70 8.67 -0.20 -1.19
C SER A 70 8.09 0.12 0.20
N SER A 71 8.86 0.73 1.08
CA SER A 71 8.40 1.11 2.43
C SER A 71 7.25 2.12 2.40
N CYS A 72 7.21 3.02 1.40
CA CYS A 72 6.10 3.96 1.24
C CYS A 72 4.75 3.25 1.05
N LEU A 73 4.71 2.11 0.35
CA LEU A 73 3.49 1.32 0.19
C LEU A 73 3.00 0.75 1.53
N THR A 74 3.91 0.22 2.35
CA THR A 74 3.56 -0.26 3.70
C THR A 74 3.04 0.90 4.56
N LEU A 75 3.72 2.03 4.55
CA LEU A 75 3.35 3.20 5.36
C LEU A 75 2.01 3.81 4.94
N ILE A 76 1.74 3.95 3.64
CA ILE A 76 0.46 4.50 3.18
C ILE A 76 -0.71 3.57 3.49
N CYS A 77 -0.51 2.25 3.42
CA CYS A 77 -1.51 1.27 3.83
C CYS A 77 -1.78 1.31 5.34
N LEU A 78 -0.72 1.41 6.17
CA LEU A 78 -0.86 1.56 7.63
C LEU A 78 -1.58 2.86 7.99
N PHE A 79 -1.12 3.99 7.43
CA PHE A 79 -1.75 5.29 7.63
C PHE A 79 -3.22 5.26 7.20
N GLY A 80 -3.49 4.68 6.02
CA GLY A 80 -4.82 4.47 5.48
C GLY A 80 -5.74 3.72 6.45
N GLY A 81 -5.27 2.57 6.94
CA GLY A 81 -6.00 1.68 7.83
C GLY A 81 -6.23 2.29 9.21
N PHE A 82 -5.22 2.90 9.82
CA PHE A 82 -5.35 3.55 11.12
C PHE A 82 -6.26 4.77 11.08
N LEU A 83 -6.22 5.57 10.01
CA LEU A 83 -7.08 6.73 9.88
C LEU A 83 -8.56 6.32 9.73
N LEU A 84 -8.86 5.30 8.91
CA LEU A 84 -10.23 4.76 8.82
C LEU A 84 -10.68 4.11 10.14
N TRP A 85 -9.79 3.43 10.85
CA TRP A 85 -10.09 2.87 12.16
C TRP A 85 -10.42 3.96 13.18
N TYR A 86 -9.64 5.05 13.19
CA TYR A 86 -9.91 6.22 14.01
C TYR A 86 -11.28 6.83 13.70
N PHE A 87 -11.66 6.97 12.42
CA PHE A 87 -12.98 7.49 12.04
C PHE A 87 -14.12 6.57 12.44
N LEU A 88 -13.93 5.26 12.34
CA LEU A 88 -14.90 4.28 12.78
C LEU A 88 -15.18 4.39 14.29
N LYS A 89 -14.17 4.77 15.09
CA LYS A 89 -14.29 4.93 16.55
C LYS A 89 -14.86 6.28 16.97
N ASN A 90 -14.52 7.36 16.27
CA ASN A 90 -14.84 8.73 16.69
C ASN A 90 -16.09 9.34 16.01
N ALA A 91 -16.86 8.54 15.27
CA ALA A 91 -18.16 8.94 14.69
C ALA A 91 -18.13 10.30 13.96
N ILE A 92 -17.18 10.45 13.03
CA ILE A 92 -16.99 11.66 12.21
C ILE A 92 -18.25 12.03 11.39
N GLU A 93 -18.35 13.28 10.93
CA GLU A 93 -19.40 13.71 10.02
C GLU A 93 -19.39 12.93 8.68
N ILE A 94 -20.56 12.41 8.27
CA ILE A 94 -20.75 11.64 7.02
C ILE A 94 -20.15 12.34 5.80
N ARG A 95 -20.29 13.66 5.72
CA ARG A 95 -19.76 14.48 4.64
C ARG A 95 -18.23 14.43 4.57
N LEU A 96 -17.55 14.51 5.71
CA LEU A 96 -16.09 14.45 5.79
C LEU A 96 -15.57 13.08 5.36
N LEU A 97 -16.16 11.98 5.85
CA LEU A 97 -15.75 10.64 5.42
C LEU A 97 -16.00 10.39 3.94
N LYS A 98 -17.10 10.91 3.35
CA LYS A 98 -17.30 10.82 1.90
C LYS A 98 -16.14 11.47 1.13
N GLY A 99 -15.68 12.64 1.59
CA GLY A 99 -14.51 13.31 1.02
C GLY A 99 -13.23 12.48 1.16
N ILE A 100 -12.99 11.90 2.33
CA ILE A 100 -11.79 11.10 2.58
C ILE A 100 -11.81 9.78 1.80
N LEU A 101 -12.95 9.09 1.74
CA LEU A 101 -13.12 7.89 0.91
C LEU A 101 -12.92 8.19 -0.58
N GLN A 102 -13.32 9.38 -1.05
CA GLN A 102 -13.06 9.80 -2.43
C GLN A 102 -11.55 9.96 -2.71
N ILE A 103 -10.82 10.60 -1.79
CA ILE A 103 -9.36 10.74 -1.89
C ILE A 103 -8.71 9.35 -1.90
N TYR A 104 -9.15 8.45 -1.01
CA TYR A 104 -8.64 7.08 -0.95
C TYR A 104 -8.90 6.34 -2.25
N LEU A 105 -10.08 6.47 -2.85
CA LEU A 105 -10.38 5.85 -4.14
C LEU A 105 -9.46 6.33 -5.27
N ILE A 106 -9.13 7.61 -5.30
CA ILE A 106 -8.19 8.16 -6.30
C ILE A 106 -6.80 7.56 -6.05
N VAL A 107 -6.27 7.69 -4.83
CA VAL A 107 -4.91 7.25 -4.49
C VAL A 107 -4.74 5.74 -4.66
N PHE A 108 -5.61 4.94 -4.05
CA PHE A 108 -5.53 3.48 -4.13
C PHE A 108 -5.99 2.92 -5.48
N GLY A 109 -6.82 3.66 -6.23
CA GLY A 109 -7.16 3.33 -7.62
C GLY A 109 -5.98 3.51 -8.56
N THR A 110 -5.27 4.64 -8.47
CA THR A 110 -4.01 4.86 -9.21
C THR A 110 -2.97 3.82 -8.82
N MET A 111 -2.83 3.53 -7.53
CA MET A 111 -1.94 2.47 -7.04
C MET A 111 -2.30 1.11 -7.66
N PHE A 112 -3.58 0.73 -7.67
CA PHE A 112 -4.02 -0.53 -8.29
C PHE A 112 -3.67 -0.60 -9.79
N ILE A 113 -3.88 0.47 -10.55
CA ILE A 113 -3.49 0.53 -11.97
C ILE A 113 -1.98 0.33 -12.13
N ILE A 114 -1.16 1.03 -11.36
CA ILE A 114 0.30 0.89 -11.40
C ILE A 114 0.70 -0.56 -11.07
N MET A 115 0.11 -1.15 -10.02
CA MET A 115 0.40 -2.54 -9.65
C MET A 115 -0.01 -3.51 -10.78
N ALA A 116 -1.18 -3.31 -11.38
CA ALA A 116 -1.67 -4.15 -12.48
C ALA A 116 -0.78 -4.11 -13.73
N CYS A 117 -0.13 -2.97 -14.01
CA CYS A 117 0.73 -2.81 -15.18
C CYS A 117 2.19 -3.26 -14.93
N PHE A 118 2.73 -3.07 -13.73
CA PHE A 118 4.18 -3.14 -13.49
C PHE A 118 4.61 -4.17 -12.44
N THR A 119 3.68 -4.91 -11.84
CA THR A 119 4.01 -5.86 -10.76
C THR A 119 3.44 -7.25 -11.01
N PHE A 120 3.68 -8.15 -10.05
CA PHE A 120 3.28 -9.55 -10.08
C PHE A 120 2.03 -9.79 -9.21
N TRP A 121 1.52 -11.03 -9.16
CA TRP A 121 0.19 -11.34 -8.64
C TRP A 121 -0.14 -10.86 -7.20
N PRO A 122 0.70 -11.05 -6.17
CA PRO A 122 0.33 -10.69 -4.80
C PRO A 122 0.08 -9.17 -4.60
N PRO A 123 0.94 -8.25 -5.08
CA PRO A 123 0.62 -6.82 -5.08
C PRO A 123 -0.67 -6.46 -5.84
N ILE A 124 -0.93 -7.10 -6.99
CA ILE A 124 -2.15 -6.87 -7.79
C ILE A 124 -3.40 -7.26 -7.00
N ILE A 125 -3.41 -8.46 -6.40
CA ILE A 125 -4.55 -8.97 -5.63
C ILE A 125 -4.79 -8.08 -4.40
N CYS A 126 -3.74 -7.74 -3.66
CA CYS A 126 -3.84 -6.89 -2.48
C CYS A 126 -4.42 -5.51 -2.80
N SER A 127 -3.88 -4.85 -3.82
CA SER A 127 -4.35 -3.52 -4.24
C SER A 127 -5.78 -3.56 -4.80
N ALA A 128 -6.16 -4.62 -5.53
CA ALA A 128 -7.54 -4.84 -5.98
C ALA A 128 -8.52 -4.98 -4.81
N CYS A 129 -8.18 -5.78 -3.78
CA CYS A 129 -9.02 -5.96 -2.59
C CYS A 129 -9.19 -4.65 -1.81
N ILE A 130 -8.12 -3.86 -1.65
CA ILE A 130 -8.20 -2.52 -1.05
C ILE A 130 -9.13 -1.64 -1.87
N PHE A 131 -8.92 -1.54 -3.19
CA PHE A 131 -9.71 -0.68 -4.04
C PHE A 131 -11.20 -1.06 -4.04
N ALA A 132 -11.52 -2.35 -4.20
CA ALA A 132 -12.89 -2.85 -4.18
C ALA A 132 -13.58 -2.61 -2.83
N SER A 133 -12.89 -2.81 -1.71
CA SER A 133 -13.45 -2.54 -0.37
C SER A 133 -13.69 -1.05 -0.12
N LEU A 134 -12.85 -0.16 -0.67
CA LEU A 134 -13.07 1.28 -0.62
C LEU A 134 -14.24 1.73 -1.50
N ILE A 135 -14.45 1.11 -2.67
CA ILE A 135 -15.65 1.35 -3.49
C ILE A 135 -16.89 0.98 -2.68
N TRP A 136 -16.89 -0.19 -2.05
CA TRP A 136 -18.01 -0.61 -1.20
C TRP A 136 -18.25 0.36 -0.05
N SER A 137 -17.20 0.81 0.64
CA SER A 137 -17.31 1.82 1.70
C SER A 137 -17.90 3.13 1.20
N ARG A 138 -17.49 3.59 0.01
CA ARG A 138 -17.99 4.83 -0.59
C ARG A 138 -19.45 4.72 -0.99
N LEU A 139 -19.88 3.57 -1.50
CA LEU A 139 -21.26 3.29 -1.86
C LEU A 139 -22.16 3.14 -0.62
N ALA A 140 -21.67 2.46 0.42
CA ALA A 140 -22.40 2.28 1.69
C ALA A 140 -22.52 3.58 2.50
N ALA A 141 -21.67 4.57 2.21
CA ALA A 141 -21.76 5.91 2.77
C ALA A 141 -22.76 6.81 2.04
N SER A 142 -23.23 6.44 0.83
CA SER A 142 -24.09 7.28 0.00
C SER A 142 -25.41 7.60 0.67
#